data_AF-A0A9E1VXP8-F1
#
_entry.id   AF-A0A9E1VXP8-F1
#
_cell.length_a   1.000
_cell.length_b   1.000
_cell.length_c   1.000
_cell.angle_alpha   90.00
_cell.angle_beta   90.00
_cell.angle_gamma   90.00
#
_symmetry.space_group_name_H-M   'P 1'
#
loop_
_entity.id
_entity.type
_entity.pdbx_description
1 polymer ?
#
loop_
_entity_poly.entity_id
_entity_poly.type
_entity_poly.pdbx_seq_one_letter_code
_entity_poly.pdbx_strand_id
1 'polypeptide(L)'
;MASTPTTIDKTPLPNFEKYGKVSVWCSTISYETIPDSYFVEDEEGLDPWAKNFLIDQYDHENMETNGVASGMASVKSIIEDCSYSSAYGEGVIHKITKMGHPQVSWIILLFDFEYRNKLTKIHEDEYVQYVGSFVYDMDAISLAEQDQIAAAHDEKIRLEALMVLETEAALAATRINPVPRAAPAPTTAPSPVSQAFEPESEKPFIKPVPKGHNPWLKG
;
A
#
# COMPACT_ATOMS: atom_id res chain seq x y z
N MET A 1 -24.92 -58.06 -30.78
CA MET A 1 -24.04 -56.88 -30.63
C MET A 1 -24.79 -55.92 -29.73
N ALA A 2 -24.61 -56.02 -28.41
CA ALA A 2 -25.24 -55.13 -27.45
C ALA A 2 -24.20 -54.09 -27.03
N SER A 3 -24.46 -52.83 -27.38
CA SER A 3 -23.63 -51.70 -26.97
C SER A 3 -23.83 -51.46 -25.47
N THR A 4 -22.76 -51.63 -24.71
CA THR A 4 -22.70 -51.27 -23.29
C THR A 4 -22.79 -49.74 -23.16
N PRO A 5 -23.68 -49.19 -22.32
CA PRO A 5 -23.67 -47.77 -22.03
C PRO A 5 -22.43 -47.45 -21.19
N THR A 6 -21.58 -46.55 -21.71
CA THR A 6 -20.47 -45.97 -20.97
C THR A 6 -21.06 -45.18 -19.79
N THR A 7 -20.97 -45.73 -18.59
CA THR A 7 -21.21 -44.99 -17.34
C THR A 7 -20.19 -43.86 -17.29
N ILE A 8 -20.65 -42.63 -17.51
CA ILE A 8 -19.86 -41.42 -17.25
C ILE A 8 -19.65 -41.40 -15.74
N ASP A 9 -18.40 -41.62 -15.33
CA ASP A 9 -17.97 -41.53 -13.95
C ASP A 9 -18.12 -40.08 -13.50
N LYS A 10 -19.29 -39.73 -12.94
CA LYS A 10 -19.56 -38.42 -12.34
C LYS A 10 -18.82 -38.36 -11.02
N THR A 11 -17.52 -38.12 -11.08
CA THR A 11 -16.79 -37.66 -9.90
C THR A 11 -17.44 -36.34 -9.47
N PRO A 12 -17.96 -36.23 -8.24
CA PRO A 12 -18.54 -34.98 -7.78
C PRO A 12 -17.49 -33.88 -7.82
N LEU A 13 -17.88 -32.70 -8.28
CA LEU A 13 -17.01 -31.53 -8.31
C LEU A 13 -16.69 -31.09 -6.86
N PRO A 14 -15.55 -30.43 -6.63
CA PRO A 14 -15.16 -30.04 -5.28
C PRO A 14 -15.99 -28.84 -4.79
N ASN A 15 -16.52 -28.93 -3.58
CA ASN A 15 -17.07 -27.76 -2.89
C ASN A 15 -15.92 -26.87 -2.38
N PHE A 16 -15.98 -25.58 -2.71
CA PHE A 16 -14.98 -24.57 -2.33
C PHE A 16 -15.50 -23.52 -1.34
N GLU A 17 -16.79 -23.53 -0.96
CA GLU A 17 -17.35 -22.61 0.03
C GLU A 17 -16.60 -22.73 1.37
N LYS A 18 -16.12 -21.60 1.87
CA LYS A 18 -15.36 -21.54 3.11
C LYS A 18 -15.34 -20.13 3.69
N TYR A 19 -16.03 -19.97 4.82
CA TYR A 19 -16.12 -18.70 5.53
C TYR A 19 -14.75 -18.09 5.88
N GLY A 20 -14.62 -16.77 5.73
CA GLY A 20 -13.41 -16.00 6.06
C GLY A 20 -12.24 -16.22 5.09
N LYS A 21 -12.52 -16.77 3.90
CA LYS A 21 -11.55 -16.93 2.81
C LYS A 21 -11.98 -16.14 1.59
N VAL A 22 -11.03 -15.44 0.98
CA VAL A 22 -11.22 -14.79 -0.32
C VAL A 22 -10.29 -15.43 -1.33
N SER A 23 -10.84 -15.88 -2.46
CA SER A 23 -10.07 -16.39 -3.59
C SER A 23 -9.93 -15.29 -4.63
N VAL A 24 -8.71 -15.15 -5.17
CA VAL A 24 -8.36 -14.03 -6.04
C VAL A 24 -7.84 -14.55 -7.38
N TRP A 25 -8.36 -13.94 -8.45
CA TRP A 25 -7.86 -14.06 -9.82
C TRP A 25 -7.48 -12.69 -10.34
N CYS A 26 -6.50 -12.64 -11.23
CA CYS A 26 -6.11 -11.39 -11.90
C CYS A 26 -5.95 -11.61 -13.39
N SER A 27 -6.14 -10.55 -14.17
CA SER A 27 -5.89 -10.54 -15.61
C SER A 27 -4.89 -9.46 -15.98
N THR A 28 -4.02 -9.76 -16.94
CA THR A 28 -3.18 -8.78 -17.65
C THR A 28 -3.79 -8.38 -18.99
N ILE A 29 -4.92 -8.98 -19.36
CA ILE A 29 -5.68 -8.70 -20.58
C ILE A 29 -6.68 -7.59 -20.28
N SER A 30 -6.77 -6.62 -21.20
CA SER A 30 -7.69 -5.47 -21.07
C SER A 30 -9.13 -5.97 -20.97
N TYR A 31 -9.88 -5.48 -19.96
CA TYR A 31 -11.26 -5.91 -19.74
C TYR A 31 -12.14 -5.76 -21.00
N GLU A 32 -11.96 -4.67 -21.75
CA GLU A 32 -12.69 -4.38 -23.00
C GLU A 32 -12.48 -5.42 -24.14
N THR A 33 -11.45 -6.26 -24.04
CA THR A 33 -11.15 -7.28 -25.05
C THR A 33 -11.73 -8.66 -24.72
N ILE A 34 -12.29 -8.81 -23.52
CA ILE A 34 -12.93 -10.04 -23.07
C ILE A 34 -14.37 -10.03 -23.59
N PRO A 35 -14.83 -11.11 -24.24
CA PRO A 35 -16.20 -11.15 -24.73
C PRO A 35 -17.18 -11.21 -23.55
N ASP A 36 -18.26 -10.41 -23.59
CA ASP A 36 -19.29 -10.38 -22.54
C ASP A 36 -19.81 -11.79 -22.18
N SER A 37 -19.90 -12.68 -23.18
CA SER A 37 -20.31 -14.08 -22.98
C SER A 37 -19.48 -14.84 -21.96
N TYR A 38 -18.25 -14.41 -21.67
CA TYR A 38 -17.39 -15.03 -20.66
C TYR A 38 -17.92 -14.90 -19.22
N PHE A 39 -18.76 -13.89 -18.96
CA PHE A 39 -19.37 -13.63 -17.65
C PHE A 39 -20.89 -13.85 -17.63
N VAL A 40 -21.47 -14.27 -18.76
CA VAL A 40 -22.92 -14.51 -18.85
C VAL A 40 -23.20 -15.97 -18.56
N GLU A 41 -24.08 -16.22 -17.59
CA GLU A 41 -24.58 -17.55 -17.27
C GLU A 41 -25.23 -18.19 -18.50
N ASP A 42 -24.95 -19.48 -18.71
CA ASP A 42 -25.67 -20.27 -19.71
C ASP A 42 -26.93 -20.94 -19.13
N GLU A 43 -27.52 -21.87 -19.89
CA GLU A 43 -28.77 -22.54 -19.50
C GLU A 43 -28.64 -23.35 -18.19
N GLU A 44 -27.42 -23.65 -17.75
CA GLU A 44 -27.16 -24.30 -16.47
C GLU A 44 -26.92 -23.32 -15.31
N GLY A 45 -27.00 -22.00 -15.54
CA GLY A 45 -26.83 -20.98 -14.52
C GLY A 45 -25.38 -20.75 -14.08
N LEU A 46 -24.42 -21.07 -14.95
CA LEU A 46 -22.99 -20.88 -14.68
C LEU A 46 -22.32 -20.17 -15.85
N ASP A 47 -21.51 -19.18 -15.54
CA ASP A 47 -20.71 -18.48 -16.54
C ASP A 47 -19.46 -19.29 -16.97
N PRO A 48 -18.92 -19.03 -18.16
CA PRO A 48 -17.71 -19.71 -18.65
C PRO A 48 -16.48 -19.59 -17.73
N TRP A 49 -16.29 -18.47 -17.02
CA TRP A 49 -15.20 -18.35 -16.06
C TRP A 49 -15.31 -19.41 -14.97
N ALA A 50 -16.46 -19.53 -14.31
CA ALA A 50 -16.69 -20.53 -13.27
C ALA A 50 -16.45 -21.95 -13.80
N LYS A 51 -16.99 -22.27 -14.98
CA LYS A 51 -16.81 -23.57 -15.64
C LYS A 51 -15.35 -23.87 -15.95
N ASN A 52 -14.60 -22.89 -16.45
CA ASN A 52 -13.17 -23.04 -16.76
C ASN A 52 -12.34 -23.38 -15.53
N PHE A 53 -12.74 -22.90 -14.34
CA PHE A 53 -12.07 -23.22 -13.08
C PHE A 53 -12.64 -24.45 -12.36
N LEU A 54 -13.63 -25.15 -12.94
CA LEU A 54 -14.38 -26.25 -12.30
C LEU A 54 -15.12 -25.83 -11.03
N ILE A 55 -15.68 -24.62 -11.04
CA ILE A 55 -16.58 -24.09 -10.02
C ILE A 55 -18.01 -24.39 -10.50
N ASP A 56 -18.75 -25.16 -9.71
CA ASP A 56 -20.12 -25.60 -10.03
C ASP A 56 -21.21 -24.78 -9.33
N GLN A 57 -20.83 -24.00 -8.33
CA GLN A 57 -21.69 -23.05 -7.64
C GLN A 57 -20.82 -22.00 -6.92
N TYR A 58 -21.34 -20.79 -6.84
CA TYR A 58 -20.83 -19.74 -5.97
C TYR A 58 -21.96 -18.73 -5.69
N ASP A 59 -21.82 -17.96 -4.62
CA ASP A 59 -22.76 -16.88 -4.31
C ASP A 59 -22.31 -15.60 -5.04
N HIS A 60 -23.15 -15.08 -5.93
CA HIS A 60 -22.84 -13.89 -6.73
C HIS A 60 -22.72 -12.64 -5.85
N GLU A 61 -23.40 -12.60 -4.71
CA GLU A 61 -23.29 -11.49 -3.74
C GLU A 61 -21.90 -11.45 -3.06
N ASN A 62 -21.18 -12.57 -3.09
CA ASN A 62 -19.81 -12.67 -2.58
C ASN A 62 -18.76 -12.41 -3.67
N MET A 63 -19.16 -12.11 -4.91
CA MET A 63 -18.23 -11.78 -5.98
C MET A 63 -18.04 -10.26 -6.09
N GLU A 64 -16.78 -9.83 -6.06
CA GLU A 64 -16.38 -8.46 -6.32
C GLU A 64 -15.38 -8.43 -7.48
N THR A 65 -15.47 -7.41 -8.33
CA THR A 65 -14.49 -7.17 -9.40
C THR A 65 -14.01 -5.73 -9.33
N ASN A 66 -12.73 -5.52 -9.61
CA ASN A 66 -12.17 -4.18 -9.71
C ASN A 66 -11.05 -4.13 -10.75
N GLY A 67 -10.80 -2.97 -11.34
CA GLY A 67 -9.80 -2.83 -12.38
C GLY A 67 -9.90 -1.52 -13.16
N VAL A 68 -9.24 -1.50 -14.31
CA VAL A 68 -9.27 -0.40 -15.28
C VAL A 68 -9.91 -0.86 -16.58
N ALA A 69 -10.75 -0.03 -17.17
CA ALA A 69 -11.46 -0.36 -18.40
C ALA A 69 -10.51 -0.60 -19.60
N SER A 70 -9.38 0.12 -19.65
CA SER A 70 -8.36 -0.04 -20.68
C SER A 70 -6.95 0.05 -20.11
N GLY A 71 -6.06 -0.81 -20.60
CA GLY A 71 -4.66 -0.88 -20.18
C GLY A 71 -4.48 -1.63 -18.85
N MET A 72 -3.45 -1.24 -18.09
CA MET A 72 -3.11 -1.86 -16.81
C MET A 72 -2.76 -0.78 -15.78
N ALA A 73 -3.05 -1.06 -14.52
CA ALA A 73 -2.67 -0.22 -13.38
C ALA A 73 -1.86 -1.02 -12.36
N SER A 74 -1.29 -0.33 -11.38
CA SER A 74 -0.56 -1.01 -10.31
C SER A 74 -1.49 -1.94 -9.54
N VAL A 75 -0.98 -3.08 -9.07
CA VAL A 75 -1.80 -4.01 -8.27
C VAL A 75 -2.36 -3.33 -7.02
N LYS A 76 -1.57 -2.46 -6.38
CA LYS A 76 -2.01 -1.70 -5.21
C LYS A 76 -3.24 -0.85 -5.53
N SER A 77 -3.17 -0.02 -6.58
CA SER A 77 -4.30 0.85 -6.95
C SER A 77 -5.56 0.10 -7.35
N ILE A 78 -5.46 -1.17 -7.77
CA ILE A 78 -6.63 -1.99 -8.10
C ILE A 78 -7.23 -2.64 -6.85
N ILE A 79 -6.43 -2.97 -5.84
CA ILE A 79 -6.93 -3.69 -4.66
C ILE A 79 -7.24 -2.79 -3.47
N GLU A 80 -6.70 -1.57 -3.44
CA GLU A 80 -6.72 -0.74 -2.23
C GLU A 80 -8.12 -0.33 -1.80
N ASP A 81 -9.05 -0.19 -2.75
CA ASP A 81 -10.44 0.16 -2.52
C ASP A 81 -11.37 -1.06 -2.40
N CYS A 82 -10.87 -2.29 -2.62
CA CYS A 82 -11.70 -3.49 -2.53
C CYS A 82 -12.15 -3.77 -1.10
N SER A 83 -13.29 -4.45 -0.95
CA SER A 83 -13.86 -4.77 0.36
C SER A 83 -12.87 -5.54 1.23
N TYR A 84 -12.72 -5.12 2.49
CA TYR A 84 -11.86 -5.76 3.50
C TYR A 84 -10.36 -5.86 3.12
N SER A 85 -9.91 -5.09 2.12
CA SER A 85 -8.58 -5.26 1.52
C SER A 85 -7.42 -4.98 2.49
N SER A 86 -7.63 -4.31 3.62
CA SER A 86 -6.60 -4.21 4.66
C SER A 86 -6.21 -5.56 5.27
N ALA A 87 -7.08 -6.58 5.21
CA ALA A 87 -6.80 -7.92 5.75
C ALA A 87 -5.97 -8.81 4.80
N TYR A 88 -6.14 -8.66 3.48
CA TYR A 88 -5.52 -9.55 2.48
C TYR A 88 -4.73 -8.86 1.36
N GLY A 89 -4.94 -7.56 1.16
CA GLY A 89 -4.46 -6.80 0.01
C GLY A 89 -2.95 -6.85 -0.16
N GLU A 90 -2.19 -6.66 0.92
CA GLU A 90 -0.73 -6.80 0.91
C GLU A 90 -0.27 -8.21 0.49
N GLY A 91 -0.99 -9.24 0.93
CA GLY A 91 -0.72 -10.63 0.55
C GLY A 91 -0.93 -10.86 -0.95
N VAL A 92 -2.00 -10.28 -1.50
CA VAL A 92 -2.29 -10.32 -2.94
C VAL A 92 -1.26 -9.55 -3.74
N ILE A 93 -0.94 -8.31 -3.36
CA ILE A 93 0.07 -7.46 -4.02
C ILE A 93 1.41 -8.21 -4.11
N HIS A 94 1.87 -8.78 -2.99
CA HIS A 94 3.10 -9.55 -2.94
C HIS A 94 3.05 -10.78 -3.85
N LYS A 95 1.92 -11.50 -3.86
CA LYS A 95 1.76 -12.73 -4.65
C LYS A 95 1.75 -12.45 -6.14
N ILE A 96 0.98 -11.46 -6.59
CA ILE A 96 0.90 -11.05 -8.01
C ILE A 96 2.26 -10.52 -8.48
N THR A 97 2.94 -9.70 -7.66
CA THR A 97 4.30 -9.23 -7.97
C THR A 97 5.28 -10.40 -8.13
N LYS A 98 5.20 -11.41 -7.26
CA LYS A 98 6.01 -12.64 -7.38
C LYS A 98 5.70 -13.46 -8.64
N MET A 99 4.50 -13.35 -9.19
CA MET A 99 4.12 -13.98 -10.45
C MET A 99 4.67 -13.23 -11.68
N GLY A 100 5.28 -12.06 -11.48
CA GLY A 100 5.88 -11.27 -12.56
C GLY A 100 4.96 -10.17 -13.11
N HIS A 101 3.84 -9.89 -12.44
CA HIS A 101 2.82 -8.95 -12.90
C HIS A 101 2.77 -7.71 -11.98
N PRO A 102 3.69 -6.74 -12.09
CA PRO A 102 3.64 -5.52 -11.27
C PRO A 102 2.42 -4.65 -11.57
N GLN A 103 1.79 -4.89 -12.72
CA GLN A 103 0.56 -4.23 -13.16
C GLN A 103 -0.40 -5.29 -13.70
N VAL A 104 -1.70 -5.08 -13.46
CA VAL A 104 -2.79 -5.92 -13.96
C VAL A 104 -3.89 -5.01 -14.50
N SER A 105 -4.77 -5.56 -15.33
CA SER A 105 -5.91 -4.81 -15.87
C SER A 105 -7.08 -4.85 -14.87
N TRP A 106 -7.39 -6.02 -14.34
CA TRP A 106 -8.50 -6.21 -13.41
C TRP A 106 -8.31 -7.47 -12.56
N ILE A 107 -9.12 -7.59 -11.50
CA ILE A 107 -9.13 -8.70 -10.56
C ILE A 107 -10.57 -9.18 -10.30
N ILE A 108 -10.69 -10.46 -9.95
CA ILE A 108 -11.90 -11.07 -9.39
C ILE A 108 -11.58 -11.48 -7.96
N LEU A 109 -12.46 -11.12 -7.04
CA LEU A 109 -12.46 -11.59 -5.67
C LEU A 109 -13.74 -12.36 -5.43
N LEU A 110 -13.61 -13.55 -4.85
CA LEU A 110 -14.75 -14.35 -4.41
C LEU A 110 -14.60 -14.61 -2.91
N PHE A 111 -15.44 -13.94 -2.13
CA PHE A 111 -15.49 -14.02 -0.67
C PHE A 111 -16.20 -15.30 -0.21
N ASP A 112 -15.96 -15.68 1.05
CA ASP A 112 -16.34 -16.97 1.64
C ASP A 112 -16.07 -18.18 0.73
N PHE A 113 -14.94 -18.14 0.02
CA PHE A 113 -14.59 -19.14 -0.98
C PHE A 113 -13.08 -19.41 -0.99
N GLU A 114 -12.71 -20.70 -0.97
CA GLU A 114 -11.32 -21.16 -1.03
C GLU A 114 -11.11 -22.07 -2.24
N TYR A 115 -10.84 -21.46 -3.39
CA TYR A 115 -10.41 -22.19 -4.57
C TYR A 115 -9.14 -22.97 -4.29
N ARG A 116 -9.08 -24.22 -4.77
CA ARG A 116 -7.91 -25.08 -4.60
C ARG A 116 -7.45 -25.62 -5.94
N ASN A 117 -6.57 -24.86 -6.60
CA ASN A 117 -5.90 -25.27 -7.83
C ASN A 117 -5.19 -26.64 -7.73
N LYS A 118 -4.78 -27.07 -6.53
CA LYS A 118 -4.24 -28.41 -6.32
C LYS A 118 -5.25 -29.54 -6.57
N LEU A 119 -6.55 -29.28 -6.39
CA LEU A 119 -7.64 -30.23 -6.67
C LEU A 119 -8.01 -30.21 -8.14
N THR A 120 -8.18 -29.02 -8.72
CA THR A 120 -8.63 -28.84 -10.11
C THR A 120 -7.51 -29.02 -11.13
N LYS A 121 -6.26 -28.79 -10.73
CA LYS A 121 -5.06 -28.66 -11.59
C LYS A 121 -5.10 -27.46 -12.54
N ILE A 122 -5.98 -26.49 -12.28
CA ILE A 122 -6.18 -25.31 -13.12
C ILE A 122 -5.60 -24.10 -12.39
N HIS A 123 -4.70 -23.40 -13.08
CA HIS A 123 -3.98 -22.24 -12.55
C HIS A 123 -4.34 -20.94 -13.28
N GLU A 124 -4.77 -21.07 -14.53
CA GLU A 124 -5.16 -19.98 -15.41
C GLU A 124 -6.08 -20.53 -16.49
N ASP A 125 -6.84 -19.65 -17.12
CA ASP A 125 -7.51 -19.89 -18.38
C ASP A 125 -7.06 -18.85 -19.43
N GLU A 126 -7.86 -18.63 -20.47
CA GLU A 126 -7.55 -17.66 -21.52
C GLU A 126 -7.46 -16.21 -21.01
N TYR A 127 -8.22 -15.84 -19.98
CA TYR A 127 -8.39 -14.45 -19.57
C TYR A 127 -7.84 -14.14 -18.19
N VAL A 128 -7.90 -15.09 -17.24
CA VAL A 128 -7.52 -14.84 -15.85
C VAL A 128 -6.58 -15.91 -15.31
N GLN A 129 -5.73 -15.49 -14.38
CA GLN A 129 -4.80 -16.35 -13.66
C GLN A 129 -5.15 -16.35 -12.18
N TYR A 130 -5.24 -17.54 -11.58
CA TYR A 130 -5.48 -17.71 -10.15
C TYR A 130 -4.24 -17.29 -9.35
N VAL A 131 -4.45 -16.37 -8.41
CA VAL A 131 -3.40 -15.78 -7.58
C VAL A 131 -3.22 -16.59 -6.31
N GLY A 132 -4.32 -16.88 -5.61
CA GLY A 132 -4.31 -17.54 -4.32
C GLY A 132 -5.59 -17.30 -3.54
N SER A 133 -5.70 -17.96 -2.39
CA SER A 133 -6.76 -17.73 -1.42
C SER A 133 -6.17 -17.22 -0.11
N PHE A 134 -6.77 -16.15 0.41
CA PHE A 134 -6.28 -15.39 1.56
C PHE A 134 -7.32 -15.42 2.67
N VAL A 135 -6.89 -15.18 3.91
CA VAL A 135 -7.82 -14.93 5.02
C VAL A 135 -8.24 -13.46 4.93
N TYR A 136 -9.52 -13.19 5.14
CA TYR A 136 -10.01 -11.84 5.35
C TYR A 136 -10.87 -11.79 6.62
N ASP A 137 -11.15 -10.58 7.07
CA ASP A 137 -12.00 -10.29 8.21
C ASP A 137 -13.08 -9.30 7.77
N MET A 138 -14.35 -9.57 8.11
CA MET A 138 -15.48 -8.70 7.74
C MET A 138 -15.46 -7.37 8.53
N ASP A 139 -14.73 -7.32 9.64
CA ASP A 139 -14.55 -6.07 10.39
C ASP A 139 -13.36 -5.23 9.84
N ALA A 140 -12.65 -5.74 8.83
CA ALA A 140 -11.54 -5.03 8.22
C ALA A 140 -12.02 -3.89 7.29
N ILE A 141 -11.27 -2.80 7.30
CA ILE A 141 -11.47 -1.68 6.38
C ILE A 141 -10.77 -1.94 5.04
N SER A 142 -10.88 -1.03 4.09
CA SER A 142 -10.06 -1.05 2.88
C SER A 142 -8.61 -0.66 3.19
N LEU A 143 -7.67 -1.10 2.36
CA LEU A 143 -6.26 -0.71 2.47
C LEU A 143 -6.09 0.80 2.27
N ALA A 144 -6.88 1.41 1.38
CA ALA A 144 -6.89 2.84 1.17
C ALA A 144 -7.31 3.61 2.45
N GLU A 145 -8.34 3.14 3.14
CA GLU A 145 -8.77 3.71 4.43
C GLU A 145 -7.70 3.52 5.51
N GLN A 146 -7.06 2.35 5.55
CA GLN A 146 -5.98 2.06 6.50
C GLN A 146 -4.80 3.01 6.32
N ASP A 147 -4.38 3.26 5.08
CA ASP A 147 -3.29 4.20 4.76
C ASP A 147 -3.65 5.64 5.15
N GLN A 148 -4.91 6.06 4.94
CA GLN A 148 -5.37 7.38 5.36
C GLN A 148 -5.34 7.56 6.88
N ILE A 149 -5.79 6.54 7.63
CA ILE A 149 -5.76 6.55 9.10
C ILE A 149 -4.31 6.62 9.60
N ALA A 150 -3.41 5.82 9.02
CA ALA A 150 -2.00 5.82 9.37
C ALA A 150 -1.35 7.19 9.09
N ALA A 151 -1.60 7.78 7.92
CA ALA A 151 -1.08 9.10 7.57
C ALA A 151 -1.59 10.21 8.51
N ALA A 152 -2.86 10.17 8.89
CA ALA A 152 -3.45 11.14 9.83
C ALA A 152 -2.85 11.00 11.24
N HIS A 153 -2.60 9.76 11.68
CA HIS A 153 -1.96 9.48 12.96
C HIS A 153 -0.50 9.98 12.99
N ASP A 154 0.26 9.73 11.94
CA ASP A 154 1.65 10.18 11.83
C ASP A 154 1.77 11.71 11.81
N GLU A 155 0.86 12.40 11.11
CA GLU A 155 0.80 13.86 11.12
C GLU A 155 0.45 14.41 12.51
N LYS A 156 -0.49 13.77 13.22
CA LYS A 156 -0.81 14.14 14.60
C LYS A 156 0.42 14.02 15.51
N ILE A 157 1.15 12.92 15.43
CA ILE A 157 2.39 12.72 16.19
C ILE A 157 3.41 13.83 15.86
N ARG A 158 3.56 14.18 14.58
CA ARG A 158 4.48 15.22 14.13
C ARG A 158 4.14 16.59 14.74
N LEU A 159 2.85 16.95 14.77
CA LEU A 159 2.38 18.21 15.36
C LEU A 159 2.54 18.22 16.88
N GLU A 160 2.26 17.11 17.55
CA GLU A 160 2.49 16.98 19.00
C GLU A 160 3.97 17.12 19.34
N ALA A 161 4.87 16.51 18.56
CA ALA A 161 6.32 16.65 18.74
C ALA A 161 6.79 18.10 18.53
N LEU A 162 6.25 18.81 17.52
CA LEU A 162 6.56 20.23 17.29
C LEU A 162 6.10 21.10 18.47
N MET A 163 4.90 20.85 19.00
CA MET A 163 4.36 21.58 20.14
C MET A 163 5.22 21.37 21.41
N VAL A 164 5.72 20.14 21.63
CA VAL A 164 6.64 19.85 22.74
C VAL A 164 7.95 20.62 22.58
N LEU A 165 8.56 20.60 21.40
CA LEU A 165 9.80 21.34 21.13
C LEU A 165 9.62 22.85 21.30
N GLU A 166 8.49 23.42 20.85
CA GLU A 166 8.18 24.83 21.05
C GLU A 166 8.00 25.18 22.54
N THR A 167 7.33 24.31 23.30
CA THR A 167 7.15 24.47 24.75
C THR A 167 8.49 24.40 25.49
N GLU A 168 9.35 23.44 25.14
CA GLU A 168 10.70 23.33 25.70
C GLU A 168 11.57 24.54 25.36
N ALA A 169 11.51 25.03 24.12
CA ALA A 169 12.23 26.23 23.70
C ALA A 169 11.75 27.47 24.47
N ALA A 170 10.44 27.63 24.69
CA ALA A 170 9.88 28.73 25.49
C ALA A 170 10.31 28.67 26.97
N LEU A 171 10.33 27.46 27.56
CA LEU A 171 10.83 27.24 28.92
C LEU A 171 12.34 27.54 29.03
N ALA A 172 13.13 27.12 28.04
CA ALA A 172 14.55 27.41 27.98
C ALA A 172 14.81 28.92 27.87
N ALA A 173 14.09 29.64 27.00
CA ALA A 173 14.19 31.10 26.88
C ALA A 173 13.86 31.82 28.20
N THR A 174 12.84 31.33 28.93
CA THR A 174 12.47 31.88 30.25
C THR A 174 13.56 31.65 31.31
N ARG A 175 14.28 30.53 31.25
CA ARG A 175 15.41 30.24 32.17
C ARG A 175 16.65 31.09 31.89
N ILE A 176 16.81 31.63 30.68
CA ILE A 176 18.01 32.39 30.28
C ILE A 176 17.87 33.90 30.55
N ASN A 177 16.67 34.41 30.89
CA ASN A 177 16.53 35.80 31.35
C ASN A 177 17.15 35.96 32.74
N PRO A 178 18.34 36.56 32.88
CA PRO A 178 18.89 36.87 34.19
C PRO A 178 18.04 38.02 34.75
N VAL A 179 17.66 37.93 36.02
CA VAL A 179 17.21 39.08 36.80
C VAL A 179 18.12 40.27 36.45
N PRO A 180 17.59 41.45 36.06
CA PRO A 180 18.45 42.59 35.82
C PRO A 180 19.22 42.85 37.10
N ARG A 181 20.53 42.57 37.09
CA ARG A 181 21.42 42.89 38.20
C ARG A 181 21.35 44.41 38.34
N ALA A 182 20.73 44.88 39.41
CA ALA A 182 20.63 46.30 39.72
C ALA A 182 22.03 46.91 39.58
N ALA A 183 22.17 47.85 38.63
CA ALA A 183 23.40 48.58 38.43
C ALA A 183 23.71 49.36 39.73
N PRO A 184 24.92 49.27 40.29
CA PRO A 184 25.30 50.18 41.36
C PRO A 184 25.35 51.61 40.80
N ALA A 185 24.80 52.54 41.58
CA ALA A 185 24.61 53.96 41.28
C ALA A 185 25.90 54.68 40.80
N PRO A 186 25.78 55.76 40.02
CA PRO A 186 26.92 56.39 39.36
C PRO A 186 27.77 57.13 40.39
N THR A 187 29.06 56.82 40.45
CA THR A 187 30.04 57.67 41.14
C THR A 187 30.76 58.50 40.10
N THR A 188 30.68 59.81 40.31
CA THR A 188 31.20 60.91 39.50
C THR A 188 32.71 60.85 39.28
N ALA A 189 33.12 61.27 38.08
CA ALA A 189 34.49 61.36 37.57
C ALA A 189 35.36 62.40 38.33
N PRO A 190 36.69 62.48 38.07
CA PRO A 190 37.16 63.13 36.84
C PRO A 190 38.36 62.45 36.14
N SER A 191 38.43 62.60 34.82
CA SER A 191 39.62 62.36 33.96
C SER A 191 40.69 63.45 34.22
N PRO A 192 41.97 63.29 33.80
CA PRO A 192 42.33 63.43 32.37
C PRO A 192 43.53 62.60 31.87
N VAL A 193 43.69 62.59 30.54
CA VAL A 193 44.90 62.90 29.75
C VAL A 193 45.08 61.93 28.56
N SER A 194 45.16 62.54 27.38
CA SER A 194 45.35 61.97 26.04
C SER A 194 46.78 61.49 25.77
N GLN A 195 46.91 60.40 24.98
CA GLN A 195 48.00 60.09 24.03
C GLN A 195 47.47 58.93 23.14
N ALA A 196 47.13 59.12 21.86
CA ALA A 196 47.90 59.38 20.65
C ALA A 196 48.41 58.10 19.91
N PHE A 197 47.97 57.98 18.65
CA PHE A 197 48.45 57.18 17.50
C PHE A 197 47.97 55.73 17.23
N GLU A 198 47.42 55.61 16.01
CA GLU A 198 46.98 54.51 15.11
C GLU A 198 48.11 53.56 14.62
N PRO A 199 47.90 52.58 13.67
CA PRO A 199 46.73 51.75 13.31
C PRO A 199 47.12 50.24 13.07
N GLU A 200 46.21 49.48 12.43
CA GLU A 200 46.38 48.21 11.69
C GLU A 200 46.19 46.87 12.43
N SER A 201 45.15 46.12 12.07
CA SER A 201 45.22 45.20 10.92
C SER A 201 43.96 44.34 10.81
N GLU A 202 43.39 44.32 9.61
CA GLU A 202 42.30 43.44 9.19
C GLU A 202 42.79 42.01 8.92
N LYS A 203 41.86 41.05 9.08
CA LYS A 203 41.52 39.89 8.19
C LYS A 203 41.44 38.54 8.91
N PRO A 204 40.73 37.53 8.34
CA PRO A 204 39.37 37.61 7.82
C PRO A 204 38.50 36.40 8.23
N PHE A 205 37.20 36.56 8.00
CA PHE A 205 36.16 35.54 7.89
C PHE A 205 36.56 34.39 6.96
N ILE A 206 36.42 33.13 7.43
CA ILE A 206 36.42 31.93 6.59
C ILE A 206 35.22 31.06 6.96
N LYS A 207 34.28 30.89 6.02
CA LYS A 207 33.33 29.77 5.90
C LYS A 207 33.24 29.40 4.41
N PRO A 208 32.70 28.23 4.04
CA PRO A 208 33.44 26.97 3.89
C PRO A 208 33.48 26.54 2.42
N VAL A 209 34.40 25.66 2.04
CA VAL A 209 34.38 25.03 0.71
C VAL A 209 34.01 23.55 0.87
N PRO A 210 32.90 23.07 0.27
CA PRO A 210 32.64 21.66 0.14
C PRO A 210 33.42 21.13 -1.08
N LYS A 211 34.34 20.20 -0.85
CA LYS A 211 34.98 19.42 -1.91
C LYS A 211 34.90 17.95 -1.56
N GLY A 212 34.27 17.17 -2.42
CA GLY A 212 34.26 15.72 -2.30
C GLY A 212 33.18 15.03 -3.10
N HIS A 213 33.15 15.24 -4.42
CA HIS A 213 32.55 14.29 -5.34
C HIS A 213 33.39 13.01 -5.26
N ASN A 214 32.79 11.91 -4.79
CA ASN A 214 33.52 10.65 -4.57
C ASN A 214 33.46 9.80 -5.86
N PRO A 215 34.55 9.63 -6.62
CA PRO A 215 34.52 9.00 -7.94
C PRO A 215 34.60 7.46 -7.91
N TRP A 216 34.32 6.81 -6.78
CA TRP A 216 34.58 5.37 -6.58
C TRP A 216 33.33 4.49 -6.39
N LEU A 217 32.17 4.90 -6.90
CA LEU A 217 31.01 4.01 -7.02
C LEU A 217 30.57 3.92 -8.49
N LYS A 218 31.35 3.16 -9.28
CA LYS A 218 30.89 2.44 -10.48
C LYS A 218 31.60 1.09 -10.55
N GLY A 219 30.81 0.05 -10.81
CA GLY A 219 31.23 -1.34 -10.98
C GLY A 219 30.07 -2.25 -10.60
#